data_AF-A0A523ASU8-F1
#
_entry.id   AF-A0A523ASU8-F1
#
_cell.length_a   1.000
_cell.length_b   1.000
_cell.length_c   1.000
_cell.angle_alpha   90.00
_cell.angle_beta   90.00
_cell.angle_gamma   90.00
#
_symmetry.space_group_name_H-M   'P 1'
#
loop_
_entity.id
_entity.type
_entity.pdbx_description
1 polymer ?
#
loop_
_entity_poly.entity_id
_entity_poly.type
_entity_poly.pdbx_seq_one_letter_code
_entity_poly.pdbx_strand_id
1 'polypeptide(L)'
;GFELPDLPPSLRERLKELCPGEWDWVGNPVDFSILQERPVMPQEWLGLMEESGAFDFFVFNLTEDDPLPEDIWRFWMEEQVNDLLRFRRRGKPLLAVVPYAGLDAKEMRKWRWGAIGEMRKKMVEGRIPVFPSTERAARALRRFVDYWERRSGRASPSCSSSNR
;
A
#
# COMPACT_ATOMS: atom_id res chain seq x y z
N GLY A 1 14.10 -12.69 0.89
CA GLY A 1 13.16 -11.90 1.70
C GLY A 1 11.98 -11.55 0.82
N PHE A 2 11.27 -10.45 1.08
CA PHE A 2 10.55 -9.76 -0.01
C PHE A 2 11.54 -8.82 -0.69
N GLU A 3 11.33 -8.56 -1.97
CA GLU A 3 12.13 -7.63 -2.77
C GLU A 3 11.22 -6.51 -3.25
N LEU A 4 11.76 -5.29 -3.31
CA LEU A 4 11.10 -4.16 -3.96
C LEU A 4 11.76 -4.00 -5.33
N PRO A 5 11.19 -4.57 -6.40
CA PRO A 5 11.76 -4.44 -7.73
C PRO A 5 11.62 -3.00 -8.21
N ASP A 6 12.58 -2.54 -9.01
CA ASP A 6 12.43 -1.29 -9.74
C ASP A 6 11.23 -1.32 -10.70
N LEU A 7 10.75 -0.14 -11.07
CA LEU A 7 9.69 -0.01 -12.07
C LEU A 7 10.21 -0.50 -13.43
N PRO A 8 9.47 -1.39 -14.14
CA PRO A 8 9.86 -1.85 -15.47
C PRO A 8 10.08 -0.69 -16.45
N PRO A 9 11.00 -0.80 -17.43
CA PRO A 9 11.27 0.27 -18.39
C PRO A 9 10.01 0.79 -19.09
N SER A 10 9.13 -0.11 -19.54
CA SER A 10 7.87 0.25 -20.19
C SER A 10 6.92 1.04 -19.28
N LEU A 11 6.89 0.69 -18.00
CA LEU A 11 6.12 1.44 -17.01
C LEU A 11 6.76 2.80 -16.76
N ARG A 12 8.10 2.89 -16.63
CA ARG A 12 8.81 4.17 -16.46
C ARG A 12 8.55 5.13 -17.63
N GLU A 13 8.56 4.63 -18.87
CA GLU A 13 8.24 5.43 -20.05
C GLU A 13 6.81 5.97 -19.99
N ARG A 14 5.84 5.11 -19.65
CA ARG A 14 4.43 5.53 -19.52
C ARG A 14 4.22 6.57 -18.42
N LEU A 15 4.90 6.41 -17.29
CA LEU A 15 4.83 7.37 -16.19
C LEU A 15 5.51 8.69 -16.53
N LYS A 16 6.57 8.66 -17.34
CA LYS A 16 7.22 9.86 -17.86
C LYS A 16 6.32 10.66 -18.80
N GLU A 17 5.50 10.01 -19.62
CA GLU A 17 4.49 10.68 -20.45
C GLU A 17 3.43 11.39 -19.60
N LEU A 18 3.02 10.77 -18.49
CA LEU A 18 1.98 11.29 -17.60
C LEU A 18 2.48 12.39 -16.65
N CYS A 19 3.73 12.31 -16.21
CA CYS A 19 4.31 13.20 -15.21
C CYS A 19 5.77 13.58 -15.52
N PRO A 20 6.02 14.32 -16.62
CA PRO A 20 7.39 14.58 -17.10
C PRO A 20 8.24 15.44 -16.16
N GLY A 21 7.66 16.17 -15.21
CA GLY A 21 8.41 16.98 -14.25
C GLY A 21 8.96 16.18 -13.06
N GLU A 22 8.30 15.09 -12.70
CA GLU A 22 8.51 14.35 -11.47
C GLU A 22 8.97 12.91 -11.73
N TRP A 23 8.97 12.45 -12.99
CA TRP A 23 9.27 11.05 -13.37
C TRP A 23 10.61 10.54 -12.84
N ASP A 24 11.61 11.40 -12.73
CA ASP A 24 12.95 11.06 -12.21
C ASP A 24 12.90 10.68 -10.73
N TRP A 25 11.87 11.14 -10.00
CA TRP A 25 11.71 10.94 -8.56
C TRP A 25 10.78 9.76 -8.26
N VAL A 26 10.12 9.22 -9.29
CA VAL A 26 9.24 8.06 -9.15
C VAL A 26 10.04 6.76 -9.21
N GLY A 27 9.97 5.99 -8.12
CA GLY A 27 10.51 4.65 -7.99
C GLY A 27 9.51 3.66 -7.38
N ASN A 28 10.03 2.57 -6.83
CA ASN A 28 9.29 1.68 -5.95
C ASN A 28 9.97 1.70 -4.57
N PRO A 29 9.36 2.32 -3.54
CA PRO A 29 7.95 2.73 -3.44
C PRO A 29 7.60 3.98 -4.26
N VAL A 30 6.32 4.07 -4.67
CA VAL A 30 5.75 5.29 -5.25
C VAL A 30 5.29 6.20 -4.10
N ASP A 31 5.90 7.39 -4.01
CA ASP A 31 5.47 8.43 -3.09
C ASP A 31 4.40 9.29 -3.78
N PHE A 32 3.15 9.28 -3.29
CA PHE A 32 2.08 10.09 -3.88
C PHE A 32 2.11 11.56 -3.43
N SER A 33 2.85 11.89 -2.35
CA SER A 33 2.92 13.26 -1.86
C SER A 33 3.63 14.20 -2.83
N ILE A 34 4.55 13.68 -3.65
CA ILE A 34 5.23 14.46 -4.70
C ILE A 34 4.34 14.71 -5.94
N LEU A 35 3.16 14.08 -5.99
CA LEU A 35 2.24 14.12 -7.15
C LEU A 35 1.01 15.03 -6.90
N GLN A 36 0.96 15.75 -5.78
CA GLN A 36 -0.21 16.50 -5.29
C GLN A 36 -0.76 17.59 -6.24
N GLU A 37 0.02 18.06 -7.23
CA GLU A 37 -0.39 19.11 -8.17
C GLU A 37 -0.83 18.60 -9.55
N ARG A 38 -1.07 17.28 -9.71
CA ARG A 38 -1.22 16.65 -11.03
C ARG A 38 -2.60 16.02 -11.28
N PRO A 39 -3.03 15.93 -12.56
CA PRO A 39 -4.35 15.43 -12.94
C PRO A 39 -4.48 13.90 -12.84
N VAL A 40 -3.38 13.18 -12.64
CA VAL A 40 -3.36 11.71 -12.63
C VAL A 40 -3.56 11.23 -11.20
N MET A 41 -4.74 10.66 -10.96
CA MET A 41 -5.12 10.23 -9.63
C MET A 41 -4.39 8.92 -9.24
N PRO A 42 -4.08 8.66 -7.95
CA PRO A 42 -3.33 7.48 -7.49
C PRO A 42 -3.81 6.12 -8.03
N GLN A 43 -5.11 5.98 -8.30
CA GLN A 43 -5.73 4.80 -8.90
C GLN A 43 -5.25 4.50 -10.32
N GLU A 44 -4.95 5.51 -11.12
CA GLU A 44 -4.45 5.33 -12.48
C GLU A 44 -3.04 4.75 -12.43
N TRP A 45 -2.22 5.21 -11.48
CA TRP A 45 -0.89 4.67 -11.21
C TRP A 45 -0.95 3.20 -10.76
N LEU A 46 -1.81 2.89 -9.78
CA LEU A 46 -2.00 1.50 -9.33
C LEU A 46 -2.45 0.59 -10.49
N GLY A 47 -3.33 1.09 -11.35
CA GLY A 47 -3.77 0.37 -12.55
C GLY A 47 -2.62 0.07 -13.52
N LEU A 48 -1.82 1.07 -13.86
CA LEU A 48 -0.65 0.91 -14.73
C LEU A 48 0.39 -0.06 -14.15
N MET A 49 0.64 0.02 -12.85
CA MET A 49 1.54 -0.90 -12.16
C MET A 49 1.00 -2.34 -12.21
N GLU A 50 -0.29 -2.54 -11.99
CA GLU A 50 -0.91 -3.86 -12.06
C GLU A 50 -0.85 -4.46 -13.47
N GLU A 51 -1.21 -3.67 -14.48
CA GLU A 51 -1.22 -4.01 -15.91
C GLU A 51 0.17 -4.37 -16.43
N SER A 52 1.23 -3.82 -15.85
CA SER A 52 2.62 -4.19 -16.19
C SER A 52 2.93 -5.66 -15.91
N GLY A 53 2.17 -6.32 -15.03
CA GLY A 53 2.39 -7.71 -14.63
C GLY A 53 3.63 -7.94 -13.76
N ALA A 54 4.43 -6.91 -13.47
CA ALA A 54 5.76 -7.06 -12.86
C ALA A 54 5.78 -7.26 -11.34
N PHE A 55 4.65 -7.04 -10.66
CA PHE A 55 4.56 -7.12 -9.19
C PHE A 55 3.71 -8.31 -8.77
N ASP A 56 4.04 -8.97 -7.66
CA ASP A 56 3.24 -10.09 -7.12
C ASP A 56 2.11 -9.62 -6.20
N PHE A 57 2.31 -8.50 -5.50
CA PHE A 57 1.37 -7.92 -4.55
C PHE A 57 1.62 -6.40 -4.40
N PHE A 58 0.67 -5.71 -3.78
CA PHE A 58 0.73 -4.28 -3.50
C PHE A 58 0.62 -4.00 -2.00
N VAL A 59 1.37 -3.02 -1.53
CA VAL A 59 1.27 -2.48 -0.17
C VAL A 59 0.99 -1.00 -0.27
N PHE A 60 -0.15 -0.58 0.28
CA PHE A 60 -0.54 0.81 0.33
C PHE A 60 -0.27 1.39 1.72
N ASN A 61 0.57 2.43 1.79
CA ASN A 61 0.85 3.13 3.03
C ASN A 61 -0.06 4.35 3.13
N LEU A 62 -0.73 4.48 4.27
CA LEU A 62 -1.66 5.55 4.54
C LEU A 62 -1.15 6.36 5.72
N THR A 63 -0.73 7.60 5.48
CA THR A 63 -0.12 8.50 6.47
C THR A 63 -1.08 9.61 6.88
N GLU A 64 -0.94 10.08 8.11
CA GLU A 64 -1.84 11.03 8.77
C GLU A 64 -1.36 12.50 8.78
N ASP A 65 -0.13 12.73 8.32
CA ASP A 65 0.63 13.95 8.59
C ASP A 65 0.32 15.12 7.64
N ASP A 66 -0.61 14.95 6.69
CA ASP A 66 -0.97 16.00 5.76
C ASP A 66 -1.56 17.23 6.51
N PRO A 67 -1.02 18.44 6.30
CA PRO A 67 -1.46 19.67 6.96
C PRO A 67 -2.73 20.26 6.30
N LEU A 68 -3.70 19.40 5.94
CA LEU A 68 -4.93 19.77 5.25
C LEU A 68 -6.08 20.06 6.25
N PRO A 69 -7.00 20.98 5.91
CA PRO A 69 -8.29 21.14 6.59
C PRO A 69 -9.09 19.83 6.63
N GLU A 70 -9.95 19.66 7.65
CA GLU A 70 -10.66 18.40 7.90
C GLU A 70 -11.49 17.91 6.71
N ASP A 71 -12.26 18.80 6.09
CA ASP A 71 -13.12 18.50 4.94
C ASP A 71 -12.32 18.03 3.72
N ILE A 72 -11.26 18.77 3.40
CA ILE A 72 -10.35 18.45 2.28
C ILE A 72 -9.63 17.13 2.55
N TRP A 73 -9.09 16.97 3.76
CA TRP A 73 -8.38 15.75 4.16
C TRP A 73 -9.30 14.53 4.08
N ARG A 74 -10.52 14.62 4.63
CA ARG A 74 -11.49 13.52 4.60
C ARG A 74 -11.86 13.14 3.17
N PHE A 75 -12.13 14.11 2.31
CA PHE A 75 -12.45 13.85 0.91
C PHE A 75 -11.34 13.04 0.22
N TRP A 76 -10.09 13.50 0.30
CA TRP A 76 -8.95 12.82 -0.33
C TRP A 76 -8.73 11.41 0.20
N MET A 77 -8.87 11.24 1.50
CA MET A 77 -8.66 9.97 2.17
C MET A 77 -9.78 8.97 1.88
N GLU A 78 -11.03 9.44 1.81
CA GLU A 78 -12.16 8.62 1.38
C GLU A 78 -12.01 8.16 -0.06
N GLU A 79 -11.57 9.03 -0.97
CA GLU A 79 -11.29 8.66 -2.36
C GLU A 79 -10.16 7.63 -2.47
N GLN A 80 -9.05 7.82 -1.75
CA GLN A 80 -7.98 6.82 -1.70
C GLN A 80 -8.50 5.46 -1.22
N VAL A 81 -9.31 5.42 -0.15
CA VAL A 81 -9.90 4.16 0.33
C VAL A 81 -10.88 3.56 -0.69
N ASN A 82 -11.73 4.38 -1.32
CA ASN A 82 -12.65 3.93 -2.37
C ASN A 82 -11.89 3.29 -3.54
N ASP A 83 -10.74 3.85 -3.89
CA ASP A 83 -9.93 3.38 -5.00
C ASP A 83 -9.21 2.08 -4.68
N LEU A 84 -8.70 1.92 -3.46
CA LEU A 84 -8.18 0.62 -3.00
C LEU A 84 -9.27 -0.46 -3.03
N LEU A 85 -10.51 -0.13 -2.65
CA LEU A 85 -11.63 -1.06 -2.70
C LEU A 85 -12.00 -1.44 -4.15
N ARG A 86 -11.92 -0.48 -5.09
CA ARG A 86 -12.08 -0.74 -6.53
C ARG A 86 -10.95 -1.64 -7.05
N PHE A 87 -9.70 -1.29 -6.74
CA PHE A 87 -8.51 -2.04 -7.14
C PHE A 87 -8.53 -3.47 -6.62
N ARG A 88 -8.93 -3.67 -5.36
CA ARG A 88 -9.04 -5.00 -4.74
C ARG A 88 -9.88 -5.98 -5.54
N ARG A 89 -10.89 -5.50 -6.30
CA ARG A 89 -11.77 -6.34 -7.13
C ARG A 89 -11.07 -6.93 -8.36
N ARG A 90 -9.92 -6.37 -8.77
CA ARG A 90 -9.12 -6.87 -9.89
C ARG A 90 -8.40 -8.19 -9.57
N GLY A 91 -8.26 -8.52 -8.28
CA GLY A 91 -7.86 -9.85 -7.82
C GLY A 91 -6.40 -9.99 -7.39
N LYS A 92 -5.55 -9.00 -7.70
CA LYS A 92 -4.16 -8.98 -7.23
C LYS A 92 -4.08 -8.76 -5.71
N PRO A 93 -3.20 -9.45 -4.97
CA PRO A 93 -3.09 -9.27 -3.53
C PRO A 93 -2.74 -7.82 -3.17
N LEU A 94 -3.53 -7.24 -2.26
CA LEU A 94 -3.37 -5.88 -1.75
C LEU A 94 -3.40 -5.90 -0.23
N LEU A 95 -2.48 -5.17 0.40
CA LEU A 95 -2.42 -4.95 1.84
C LEU A 95 -2.36 -3.44 2.11
N ALA A 96 -2.90 -3.01 3.25
CA ALA A 96 -2.78 -1.63 3.71
C ALA A 96 -1.95 -1.55 5.00
N VAL A 97 -1.10 -0.54 5.09
CA VAL A 97 -0.39 -0.15 6.30
C VAL A 97 -0.93 1.21 6.72
N VAL A 98 -1.51 1.25 7.92
CA VAL A 98 -2.03 2.47 8.53
C VAL A 98 -1.37 2.56 9.90
N PRO A 99 -0.42 3.47 10.11
CA PRO A 99 0.17 3.69 11.43
C PRO A 99 -0.91 4.10 12.44
N TYR A 100 -0.86 3.48 13.62
CA TYR A 100 -1.68 3.89 14.78
C TYR A 100 -1.04 3.45 16.11
N ALA A 101 0.21 2.98 16.06
CA ALA A 101 0.91 2.51 17.24
C ALA A 101 1.34 3.70 18.09
N GLY A 102 1.13 3.60 19.40
CA GLY A 102 1.57 4.63 20.36
C GLY A 102 0.55 5.70 20.70
N LEU A 103 -0.65 5.67 20.11
CA LEU A 103 -1.71 6.64 20.39
C LEU A 103 -2.38 6.36 21.74
N ASP A 104 -2.50 7.39 22.56
CA ASP A 104 -3.28 7.31 23.79
C ASP A 104 -4.79 7.52 23.53
N ALA A 105 -5.61 7.30 24.56
CA ALA A 105 -7.07 7.45 24.46
C ALA A 105 -7.52 8.89 24.15
N LYS A 106 -6.71 9.90 24.47
CA LYS A 106 -6.99 11.31 24.16
C LYS A 106 -6.69 11.62 22.70
N GLU A 107 -5.60 11.09 22.17
CA GLU A 107 -5.23 11.23 20.76
C GLU A 107 -6.25 10.54 19.87
N MET A 108 -6.68 9.33 20.23
CA MET A 108 -7.73 8.60 19.51
C MET A 108 -9.07 9.36 19.43
N ARG A 109 -9.32 10.33 20.32
CA ARG A 109 -10.53 11.19 20.29
C ARG A 109 -10.42 12.40 19.35
N LYS A 110 -9.22 12.70 18.81
CA LYS A 110 -9.08 13.74 17.78
C LYS A 110 -9.81 13.27 16.52
N TRP A 111 -10.49 14.19 15.84
CA TRP A 111 -11.32 13.89 14.66
C TRP A 111 -10.58 13.04 13.61
N ARG A 112 -9.29 13.33 13.40
CA ARG A 112 -8.45 12.64 12.42
C ARG A 112 -8.30 11.15 12.71
N TRP A 113 -8.08 10.78 13.97
CA TRP A 113 -7.96 9.38 14.37
C TRP A 113 -9.31 8.66 14.35
N GLY A 114 -10.41 9.37 14.62
CA GLY A 114 -11.76 8.87 14.37
C GLY A 114 -11.97 8.52 12.89
N ALA A 115 -11.61 9.43 11.99
CA ALA A 115 -11.70 9.25 10.54
C ALA A 115 -10.84 8.07 10.05
N ILE A 116 -9.58 7.98 10.52
CA ILE A 116 -8.70 6.84 10.21
C ILE A 116 -9.31 5.53 10.70
N GLY A 117 -9.95 5.52 11.88
CA GLY A 117 -10.68 4.36 12.40
C GLY A 117 -11.81 3.91 11.48
N GLU A 118 -12.62 4.84 10.98
CA GLU A 118 -13.71 4.59 10.03
C GLU A 118 -13.18 4.02 8.70
N MET A 119 -12.11 4.61 8.16
CA MET A 119 -11.45 4.17 6.94
C MET A 119 -10.86 2.76 7.08
N ARG A 120 -10.21 2.48 8.20
CA ARG A 120 -9.70 1.14 8.53
C ARG A 120 -10.82 0.12 8.58
N LYS A 121 -11.93 0.44 9.24
CA LYS A 121 -13.12 -0.43 9.29
C LYS A 121 -13.62 -0.73 7.87
N LYS A 122 -13.78 0.30 7.04
CA LYS A 122 -14.23 0.18 5.64
C LYS A 122 -13.31 -0.71 4.80
N MET A 123 -11.98 -0.58 4.94
CA MET A 123 -11.02 -1.45 4.27
C MET A 123 -11.12 -2.92 4.72
N VAL A 124 -11.24 -3.16 6.03
CA VAL A 124 -11.38 -4.51 6.59
C VAL A 124 -12.69 -5.17 6.11
N GLU A 125 -13.81 -4.45 6.14
CA GLU A 125 -15.10 -4.91 5.60
C GLU A 125 -15.01 -5.20 4.10
N GLY A 126 -14.23 -4.39 3.38
CA GLY A 126 -13.87 -4.60 1.97
C GLY A 126 -12.86 -5.73 1.69
N ARG A 127 -12.49 -6.52 2.72
CA ARG A 127 -11.53 -7.63 2.63
C ARG A 127 -10.12 -7.19 2.19
N ILE A 128 -9.71 -5.98 2.59
CA ILE A 128 -8.33 -5.51 2.52
C ILE A 128 -7.72 -5.68 3.92
N PRO A 129 -6.67 -6.50 4.09
CA PRO A 129 -6.01 -6.65 5.38
C PRO A 129 -5.21 -5.38 5.72
N VAL A 130 -5.41 -4.87 6.94
CA VAL A 130 -4.81 -3.62 7.43
C VAL A 130 -3.85 -3.90 8.59
N PHE A 131 -2.63 -3.36 8.52
CA PHE A 131 -1.58 -3.55 9.52
C PHE A 131 -1.09 -2.22 10.12
N PRO A 132 -0.64 -2.19 11.40
CA PRO A 132 -0.12 -0.96 12.00
C PRO A 132 1.28 -0.56 11.53
N SER A 133 1.99 -1.45 10.83
CA SER A 133 3.35 -1.20 10.38
C SER A 133 3.73 -2.11 9.21
N THR A 134 4.67 -1.63 8.38
CA THR A 134 5.24 -2.40 7.26
C THR A 134 5.85 -3.71 7.73
N GLU A 135 6.54 -3.72 8.87
CA GLU A 135 7.13 -4.92 9.45
C GLU A 135 6.07 -5.98 9.82
N ARG A 136 4.92 -5.55 10.35
CA ARG A 136 3.80 -6.47 10.64
C ARG A 136 3.13 -6.98 9.38
N ALA A 137 2.97 -6.13 8.36
CA ALA A 137 2.46 -6.55 7.06
C ALA A 137 3.39 -7.60 6.41
N ALA A 138 4.70 -7.33 6.38
CA ALA A 138 5.71 -8.24 5.85
C ALA A 138 5.71 -9.59 6.57
N ARG A 139 5.68 -9.61 7.91
CA ARG A 139 5.57 -10.87 8.67
C ARG A 139 4.31 -11.66 8.35
N ALA A 140 3.16 -10.99 8.25
CA ALA A 140 1.90 -11.64 7.92
C ALA A 140 1.93 -12.24 6.51
N LEU A 141 2.45 -11.48 5.54
CA LEU A 141 2.59 -11.93 4.16
C LEU A 141 3.56 -13.11 4.05
N ARG A 142 4.68 -13.09 4.79
CA ARG A 142 5.62 -14.22 4.83
C ARG A 142 4.94 -15.49 5.30
N ARG A 143 4.16 -15.43 6.39
CA ARG A 143 3.40 -16.58 6.89
C ARG A 143 2.36 -17.08 5.90
N PHE A 144 1.72 -16.17 5.15
CA PHE A 144 0.77 -16.52 4.11
C PHE A 144 1.45 -17.30 2.97
N VAL A 145 2.59 -16.80 2.48
CA VAL A 145 3.41 -17.48 1.46
C VAL A 145 3.86 -18.86 1.96
N ASP A 146 4.48 -18.92 3.13
CA ASP A 146 4.97 -20.18 3.72
C ASP A 146 3.85 -21.22 3.87
N TYR A 147 2.62 -20.79 4.21
CA TYR A 147 1.46 -21.69 4.29
C TYR A 147 1.12 -22.32 2.93
N TRP A 148 1.09 -21.50 1.88
CA TRP A 148 0.75 -21.98 0.54
C TRP A 148 1.86 -22.82 -0.10
N GLU A 149 3.12 -22.51 0.16
CA GLU A 149 4.25 -23.36 -0.25
C GLU A 149 4.14 -24.75 0.36
N ARG A 150 4.00 -24.81 1.70
CA ARG A 150 3.81 -26.08 2.43
C ARG A 150 2.60 -26.86 1.93
N ARG A 151 1.47 -26.17 1.69
CA ARG A 151 0.24 -26.80 1.20
C ARG A 151 0.38 -27.34 -0.23
N SER A 152 1.19 -26.69 -1.07
CA SER A 152 1.37 -27.05 -2.48
C SER A 152 2.44 -28.13 -2.70
N GLY A 153 3.01 -28.70 -1.63
CA GLY A 153 4.08 -29.69 -1.71
C GLY A 153 5.42 -29.13 -2.18
N ARG A 154 5.55 -27.81 -2.33
CA ARG A 154 6.84 -27.14 -2.56
C ARG A 154 7.50 -26.98 -1.19
N ALA A 155 8.45 -27.86 -0.87
CA ALA A 155 9.24 -27.74 0.35
C ALA A 155 9.92 -26.35 0.37
N SER A 156 9.61 -25.53 1.38
CA SER A 156 10.29 -24.26 1.59
C SER A 156 11.80 -24.53 1.77
N PRO A 157 12.69 -23.75 1.15
CA PRO A 157 14.13 -23.90 1.40
C PRO A 157 14.39 -23.57 2.88
N SER A 158 14.81 -24.57 3.64
CA SER A 158 15.16 -24.44 5.04
C SER A 158 16.22 -23.35 5.21
N CYS A 159 15.94 -22.33 6.02
CA CYS A 159 16.99 -21.50 6.60
C CYS A 159 17.92 -22.40 7.40
N SER A 160 19.13 -22.63 6.90
CA SER A 160 20.22 -23.22 7.66
C SER A 160 20.60 -22.24 8.77
N SER A 161 20.18 -22.52 9.99
CA SER A 161 20.77 -21.96 11.20
C SER A 161 22.23 -22.44 11.27
N SER A 162 23.16 -21.60 10.84
CA SER A 162 24.58 -21.80 11.12
C SER A 162 24.82 -21.47 12.59
N ASN A 163 24.85 -22.49 13.44
CA ASN A 163 25.60 -22.43 14.69
C ASN A 163 27.09 -22.46 14.36
N ARG A 164 27.81 -21.40 14.73
CA ARG A 164 29.17 -21.45 15.27
C ARG A 164 29.42 -20.20 16.11
#